data_AF-A0A6S7F2P7-F1
#
_entry.id   AF-A0A6S7F2P7-F1
#
_cell.length_a   1.000
_cell.length_b   1.000
_cell.length_c   1.000
_cell.angle_alpha   90.00
_cell.angle_beta   90.00
_cell.angle_gamma   90.00
#
_symmetry.space_group_name_H-M   'P 1'
#
loop_
_entity.id
_entity.type
_entity.pdbx_description
1 polymer ?
#
loop_
_entity_poly.entity_id
_entity_poly.type
_entity_poly.pdbx_seq_one_letter_code
_entity_poly.pdbx_strand_id
1 'polypeptide(L)'
;MNTHTHAPSPLAGVTGQRILTPRGVEQASLRFHGGLIEGSPAAQRSAAPWFDAGNLLVLPGIVDLHGDAFERAIMPRPSVTFPYDSALLDVDRQLLANGITTEFHGVTLSWEGGLRGEAYAERMFSALETMRHIMGARHYVHLRFETHHVGGLETAQQWIRDGRVRFLALNDHLPSMARRLGDERKLMQYANRAECDLDVFQDRIRAAMSAADSVADAMRELTACAQEAGLKVASHDDPDAATRRYYHQLGCGVAEFPLTREAAGVARDLGDSVVFGAPNVVRGGSHTGAPSATEMIRAGLCDILTSDYYYPAPLAAVMRLVNDGVLPLAQAWELVSLNPARAAGLKDRGALAPGLIADAIVVDDQVPGLPRVCAAIVGGELRYATRAFGDSHSQRMAA
;
A
#
# COMPACT_ATOMS: atom_id res chain seq x y z
N MET A 1 -6.63 38.66 -8.94
CA MET A 1 -6.93 37.22 -8.79
C MET A 1 -5.94 36.68 -7.77
N ASN A 2 -6.38 36.48 -6.53
CA ASN A 2 -5.53 35.90 -5.48
C ASN A 2 -5.24 34.46 -5.87
N THR A 3 -4.02 34.19 -6.33
CA THR A 3 -3.46 32.85 -6.35
C THR A 3 -3.12 32.49 -4.90
N HIS A 4 -4.14 32.10 -4.13
CA HIS A 4 -3.91 31.34 -2.92
C HIS A 4 -3.34 30.01 -3.38
N THR A 5 -2.01 29.90 -3.37
CA THR A 5 -1.34 28.61 -3.23
C THR A 5 -1.96 27.96 -2.01
N HIS A 6 -2.74 26.89 -2.20
CA HIS A 6 -3.30 26.11 -1.10
C HIS A 6 -2.15 25.38 -0.42
N ALA A 7 -1.40 26.10 0.42
CA ALA A 7 -0.54 25.49 1.39
C ALA A 7 -1.42 24.58 2.27
N PRO A 8 -0.94 23.39 2.61
CA PRO A 8 -1.68 22.48 3.48
C PRO A 8 -2.07 23.21 4.76
N SER A 9 -3.35 23.11 5.12
CA SER A 9 -3.91 23.89 6.22
C SER A 9 -3.80 23.06 7.50
N PRO A 10 -2.96 23.46 8.47
CA PRO A 10 -2.88 22.74 9.74
C PRO A 10 -4.21 22.81 10.47
N LEU A 11 -4.58 21.73 11.15
CA LEU A 11 -5.78 21.64 11.96
C LEU A 11 -5.42 21.54 13.45
N ALA A 12 -6.22 22.15 14.31
CA ALA A 12 -6.11 21.97 15.76
C ALA A 12 -6.69 20.63 16.23
N GLY A 13 -7.44 19.94 15.38
CA GLY A 13 -8.10 18.67 15.68
C GLY A 13 -9.26 18.36 14.74
N VAL A 14 -9.89 17.21 14.96
CA VAL A 14 -11.12 16.76 14.32
C VAL A 14 -12.19 16.47 15.36
N THR A 15 -13.43 16.84 15.10
CA THR A 15 -14.58 16.54 15.95
C THR A 15 -15.72 15.98 15.10
N GLY A 16 -16.55 15.12 15.69
CA GLY A 16 -17.69 14.54 14.98
C GLY A 16 -18.48 13.55 15.83
N GLN A 17 -19.63 13.13 15.31
CA GLN A 17 -20.55 12.20 15.97
C GLN A 17 -20.15 10.72 15.76
N ARG A 18 -19.34 10.44 14.73
CA ARG A 18 -18.98 9.08 14.31
C ARG A 18 -17.48 9.01 14.03
N ILE A 19 -16.67 8.94 15.09
CA ILE A 19 -15.22 8.74 14.99
C ILE A 19 -14.88 7.33 15.43
N LEU A 20 -14.15 6.57 14.59
CA LEU A 20 -13.64 5.25 14.95
C LEU A 20 -12.40 5.40 15.83
N THR A 21 -12.59 5.31 17.14
CA THR A 21 -11.52 5.26 18.16
C THR A 21 -11.21 3.81 18.54
N PRO A 22 -10.18 3.54 19.36
CA PRO A 22 -9.96 2.19 19.91
C PRO A 22 -11.13 1.61 20.70
N ARG A 23 -12.12 2.43 21.08
CA ARG A 23 -13.35 1.99 21.78
C ARG A 23 -14.51 1.67 20.84
N GLY A 24 -14.34 1.88 19.53
CA GLY A 24 -15.38 1.77 18.51
C GLY A 24 -15.81 3.12 17.96
N VAL A 25 -16.93 3.15 17.24
CA VAL A 25 -17.48 4.39 16.68
C VAL A 25 -18.23 5.16 17.76
N GLU A 26 -17.78 6.37 18.05
CA GLU A 26 -18.37 7.23 19.08
C GLU A 26 -18.31 8.71 18.70
N GLN A 27 -19.06 9.54 19.44
CA GLN A 27 -18.87 10.98 19.41
C GLN A 27 -17.56 11.33 20.11
N ALA A 28 -16.68 12.04 19.41
CA ALA A 28 -15.37 12.39 19.96
C ALA A 28 -14.82 13.69 19.36
N SER A 29 -13.80 14.23 20.03
CA SER A 29 -12.96 15.32 19.56
C SER A 29 -11.50 14.94 19.79
N LEU A 30 -10.73 14.82 18.71
CA LEU A 30 -9.32 14.47 18.74
C LEU A 30 -8.50 15.72 18.44
N ARG A 31 -7.69 16.14 19.41
CA ARG A 31 -6.81 17.32 19.27
C ARG A 31 -5.51 16.91 18.58
N PHE A 32 -5.01 17.78 17.70
CA PHE A 32 -3.73 17.59 17.03
C PHE A 32 -2.68 18.60 17.53
N HIS A 33 -1.44 18.12 17.67
CA HIS A 33 -0.29 18.95 17.99
C HIS A 33 0.98 18.36 17.38
N GLY A 34 1.75 19.17 16.64
CA GLY A 34 2.98 18.72 16.00
C GLY A 34 2.77 17.53 15.04
N GLY A 35 1.59 17.43 14.44
CA GLY A 35 1.19 16.32 13.56
C GLY A 35 0.82 15.00 14.26
N LEU A 36 0.72 15.00 15.59
CA LEU A 36 0.29 13.86 16.41
C LEU A 36 -1.08 14.10 17.05
N ILE A 37 -1.76 13.03 17.44
CA ILE A 37 -2.99 13.06 18.23
C ILE A 37 -2.60 13.21 19.72
N GLU A 38 -3.09 14.25 20.40
CA GLU A 38 -2.79 14.46 21.82
C GLU A 38 -3.59 13.53 22.74
N GLY A 39 -2.96 13.05 23.82
CA GLY A 39 -3.58 12.18 24.84
C GLY A 39 -4.19 12.87 26.05
N SER A 40 -3.85 14.15 26.25
CA SER A 40 -4.37 14.97 27.34
C SER A 40 -4.50 16.39 26.82
N PRO A 41 -5.54 17.16 27.19
CA PRO A 41 -5.65 18.55 26.77
C PRO A 41 -4.45 19.36 27.25
N ALA A 42 -3.53 19.71 26.34
CA ALA A 42 -2.49 20.68 26.65
C ALA A 42 -3.12 22.06 26.95
N ALA A 43 -2.49 22.83 27.83
CA ALA A 43 -2.96 24.15 28.25
C ALA A 43 -2.94 25.21 27.13
N GLN A 44 -2.27 24.93 26.01
CA GLN A 44 -2.07 25.88 24.92
C GLN A 44 -3.06 25.63 23.77
N ARG A 45 -3.98 26.57 23.56
CA ARG A 45 -4.92 26.54 22.44
C ARG A 45 -4.17 26.86 21.14
N SER A 46 -4.10 25.90 20.22
CA SER A 46 -3.74 26.18 18.83
C SER A 46 -4.78 27.13 18.21
N ALA A 47 -4.32 28.12 17.43
CA ALA A 47 -5.17 29.03 16.67
C ALA A 47 -5.68 28.41 15.35
N ALA A 48 -5.21 27.21 15.00
CA ALA A 48 -5.66 26.49 13.82
C ALA A 48 -7.15 26.08 13.94
N PRO A 49 -7.89 26.00 12.83
CA PRO A 49 -9.29 25.59 12.86
C PRO A 49 -9.43 24.11 13.24
N TRP A 50 -10.60 23.77 13.79
CA TRP A 50 -11.02 22.38 13.95
C TRP A 50 -11.74 21.92 12.69
N PHE A 51 -11.54 20.65 12.31
CA PHE A 51 -12.38 20.01 11.31
C PHE A 51 -13.64 19.45 12.01
N ASP A 52 -14.82 19.99 11.69
CA ASP A 52 -16.10 19.42 12.13
C ASP A 52 -16.66 18.48 11.06
N ALA A 53 -16.64 17.18 11.36
CA ALA A 53 -17.15 16.14 10.49
C ALA A 53 -18.68 15.96 10.59
N GLY A 54 -19.34 16.60 11.56
CA GLY A 54 -20.77 16.41 11.80
C GLY A 54 -21.12 14.92 11.99
N ASN A 55 -21.99 14.40 11.13
CA ASN A 55 -22.39 12.98 11.14
C ASN A 55 -21.65 12.11 10.10
N LEU A 56 -20.62 12.65 9.44
CA LEU A 56 -19.75 11.86 8.58
C LEU A 56 -18.87 10.93 9.42
N LEU A 57 -18.46 9.81 8.82
CA LEU A 57 -17.65 8.80 9.46
C LEU A 57 -16.17 9.20 9.40
N VAL A 58 -15.52 9.35 10.55
CA VAL A 58 -14.08 9.64 10.66
C VAL A 58 -13.33 8.36 10.98
N LEU A 59 -12.34 8.03 10.16
CA LEU A 59 -11.59 6.78 10.23
C LEU A 59 -10.08 7.05 10.23
N PRO A 60 -9.25 6.16 10.82
CA PRO A 60 -7.81 6.18 10.61
C PRO A 60 -7.47 6.18 9.12
N GLY A 61 -6.44 6.94 8.70
CA GLY A 61 -5.96 6.92 7.31
C GLY A 61 -5.59 5.52 6.82
N ILE A 62 -5.87 5.23 5.55
CA ILE A 62 -5.53 3.92 4.95
C ILE A 62 -4.00 3.85 4.76
N VAL A 63 -3.44 2.71 5.13
CA VAL A 63 -2.04 2.36 4.90
C VAL A 63 -2.04 1.24 3.87
N ASP A 64 -1.63 1.57 2.64
CA ASP A 64 -1.59 0.60 1.55
C ASP A 64 -0.19 0.02 1.43
N LEU A 65 -0.05 -1.28 1.72
CA LEU A 65 1.24 -1.99 1.74
C LEU A 65 1.68 -2.45 0.35
N HIS A 66 0.78 -2.42 -0.64
CA HIS A 66 1.06 -2.82 -2.02
C HIS A 66 0.15 -2.07 -3.00
N GLY A 67 0.72 -1.10 -3.70
CA GLY A 67 0.08 -0.45 -4.84
C GLY A 67 0.92 -0.54 -6.11
N ASP A 68 0.35 -1.16 -7.15
CA ASP A 68 0.89 -1.23 -8.51
C ASP A 68 0.18 -0.22 -9.44
N ALA A 69 -0.91 0.41 -8.98
CA ALA A 69 -1.74 1.30 -9.79
C ALA A 69 -0.99 2.55 -10.31
N PHE A 70 0.08 2.99 -9.62
CA PHE A 70 0.91 4.10 -10.05
C PHE A 70 1.59 3.86 -11.41
N GLU A 71 1.86 2.60 -11.77
CA GLU A 71 2.44 2.24 -13.07
C GLU A 71 1.58 2.78 -14.23
N ARG A 72 0.25 2.86 -14.04
CA ARG A 72 -0.68 3.38 -15.05
C ARG A 72 -0.56 4.88 -15.27
N ALA A 73 -0.15 5.63 -14.25
CA ALA A 73 0.10 7.07 -14.38
C ALA A 73 1.43 7.33 -15.09
N ILE A 74 2.45 6.51 -14.81
CA ILE A 74 3.77 6.63 -15.42
C ILE A 74 3.77 6.11 -16.86
N MET A 75 3.16 4.96 -17.10
CA MET A 75 3.10 4.31 -18.40
C MET A 75 1.65 3.90 -18.72
N PRO A 76 0.77 4.85 -19.07
CA PRO A 76 -0.64 4.57 -19.35
C PRO A 76 -0.87 3.64 -20.54
N ARG A 77 0.13 3.51 -21.43
CA ARG A 77 0.15 2.54 -22.53
C ARG A 77 1.56 1.98 -22.69
N PRO A 78 1.72 0.71 -23.14
CA PRO A 78 3.02 0.11 -23.39
C PRO A 78 3.95 1.03 -24.19
N SER A 79 5.18 1.19 -23.69
CA SER A 79 6.25 2.01 -24.29
C SER A 79 6.01 3.52 -24.34
N VAL A 80 4.94 4.03 -23.70
CA VAL A 80 4.66 5.46 -23.61
C VAL A 80 4.77 5.92 -22.17
N THR A 81 5.92 6.52 -21.84
CA THR A 81 6.25 6.97 -20.49
C THR A 81 6.05 8.48 -20.34
N PHE A 82 5.42 8.89 -19.25
CA PHE A 82 5.26 10.28 -18.84
C PHE A 82 6.36 10.70 -17.85
N PRO A 83 6.64 12.02 -17.72
CA PRO A 83 7.50 12.52 -16.66
C PRO A 83 7.00 12.09 -15.27
N TYR A 84 7.89 11.50 -14.48
CA TYR A 84 7.54 10.87 -13.20
C TYR A 84 6.98 11.88 -12.21
N ASP A 85 7.53 13.09 -12.16
CA ASP A 85 7.07 14.16 -11.28
C ASP A 85 5.57 14.45 -11.49
N SER A 86 5.14 14.65 -12.75
CA SER A 86 3.73 14.89 -13.07
C SER A 86 2.85 13.67 -12.78
N ALA A 87 3.34 12.46 -13.05
CA ALA A 87 2.60 11.24 -12.82
C ALA A 87 2.42 10.96 -11.31
N LEU A 88 3.45 11.18 -10.51
CA LEU A 88 3.39 11.02 -9.05
C LEU A 88 2.51 12.06 -8.38
N LEU A 89 2.43 13.28 -8.92
CA LEU A 89 1.48 14.28 -8.42
C LEU A 89 0.03 13.86 -8.67
N ASP A 90 -0.28 13.32 -9.85
CA ASP A 90 -1.60 12.73 -10.13
C ASP A 90 -1.91 11.55 -9.19
N VAL A 91 -0.94 10.66 -9.00
CA VAL A 91 -1.04 9.53 -8.05
C VAL A 91 -1.31 10.03 -6.63
N ASP A 92 -0.56 11.01 -6.12
CA ASP A 92 -0.79 11.61 -4.79
C ASP A 92 -2.22 12.11 -4.61
N ARG A 93 -2.79 12.78 -5.63
CA ARG A 93 -4.19 13.22 -5.59
C ARG A 93 -5.16 12.05 -5.54
N GLN A 94 -4.91 11.00 -6.32
CA GLN A 94 -5.74 9.81 -6.32
C GLN A 94 -5.67 9.06 -4.98
N LEU A 95 -4.49 8.94 -4.38
CA LEU A 95 -4.32 8.32 -3.06
C LEU A 95 -5.17 9.04 -2.01
N LEU A 96 -5.01 10.35 -1.90
CA LEU A 96 -5.75 11.16 -0.93
C LEU A 96 -7.26 11.14 -1.17
N ALA A 97 -7.70 11.20 -2.43
CA ALA A 97 -9.11 11.12 -2.80
C ALA A 97 -9.73 9.74 -2.52
N ASN A 98 -8.90 8.69 -2.38
CA ASN A 98 -9.33 7.34 -1.98
C ASN A 98 -8.99 7.01 -0.52
N GLY A 99 -8.50 8.00 0.24
CA GLY A 99 -8.26 7.90 1.68
C GLY A 99 -6.96 7.21 2.08
N ILE A 100 -6.05 6.97 1.12
CA ILE A 100 -4.72 6.42 1.36
C ILE A 100 -3.81 7.56 1.82
N THR A 101 -3.38 7.51 3.08
CA THR A 101 -2.49 8.53 3.68
C THR A 101 -1.03 8.06 3.74
N THR A 102 -0.81 6.74 3.65
CA THR A 102 0.52 6.13 3.52
C THR A 102 0.46 5.06 2.43
N GLU A 103 1.31 5.20 1.43
CA GLU A 103 1.41 4.32 0.25
C GLU A 103 2.78 3.66 0.18
N PHE A 104 2.80 2.36 -0.10
CA PHE A 104 3.99 1.60 -0.44
C PHE A 104 3.94 1.21 -1.92
N HIS A 105 4.64 1.98 -2.75
CA HIS A 105 4.74 1.75 -4.19
C HIS A 105 5.50 0.46 -4.46
N GLY A 106 4.89 -0.48 -5.20
CA GLY A 106 5.54 -1.71 -5.63
C GLY A 106 6.57 -1.45 -6.72
N VAL A 107 7.83 -1.25 -6.34
CA VAL A 107 8.95 -1.06 -7.29
C VAL A 107 9.69 -2.36 -7.45
N THR A 108 9.78 -2.87 -8.68
CA THR A 108 10.44 -4.16 -8.93
C THR A 108 11.90 -3.99 -9.36
N LEU A 109 12.78 -4.84 -8.84
CA LEU A 109 14.10 -5.12 -9.39
C LEU A 109 14.17 -6.58 -9.87
N SER A 110 14.17 -6.76 -11.18
CA SER A 110 14.01 -8.04 -11.85
C SER A 110 15.01 -8.24 -12.99
N TRP A 111 15.35 -9.50 -13.24
CA TRP A 111 16.06 -9.95 -14.43
C TRP A 111 15.26 -9.71 -15.73
N GLU A 112 13.96 -9.43 -15.64
CA GLU A 112 13.10 -9.13 -16.78
C GLU A 112 13.47 -7.79 -17.46
N GLY A 113 13.81 -6.76 -16.69
CA GLY A 113 14.10 -5.40 -17.20
C GLY A 113 12.86 -4.54 -17.47
N GLY A 114 13.01 -3.46 -18.25
CA GLY A 114 11.94 -2.50 -18.56
C GLY A 114 11.40 -1.81 -17.30
N LEU A 115 10.07 -1.78 -17.15
CA LEU A 115 9.40 -1.28 -15.94
C LEU A 115 9.80 -2.02 -14.64
N ARG A 116 10.36 -3.22 -14.77
CA ARG A 116 10.80 -4.06 -13.65
C ARG A 116 12.32 -4.04 -13.47
N GLY A 117 13.01 -3.12 -14.14
CA GLY A 117 14.47 -3.01 -14.13
C GLY A 117 15.00 -1.84 -13.28
N GLU A 118 16.31 -1.88 -13.03
CA GLU A 118 17.04 -0.91 -12.20
C GLU A 118 16.81 0.55 -12.62
N ALA A 119 16.90 0.85 -13.92
CA ALA A 119 16.73 2.21 -14.42
C ALA A 119 15.34 2.80 -14.12
N TYR A 120 14.31 1.96 -14.06
CA TYR A 120 12.96 2.39 -13.68
C TYR A 120 12.90 2.74 -12.19
N ALA A 121 13.47 1.88 -11.34
CA ALA A 121 13.54 2.07 -9.90
C ALA A 121 14.31 3.35 -9.52
N GLU A 122 15.45 3.62 -10.16
CA GLU A 122 16.25 4.83 -9.91
C GLU A 122 15.49 6.13 -10.24
N ARG A 123 14.69 6.12 -11.32
CA ARG A 123 13.81 7.25 -11.64
C ARG A 123 12.69 7.41 -10.62
N MET A 124 12.11 6.31 -10.13
CA MET A 124 11.13 6.35 -9.04
C MET A 124 11.72 6.96 -7.78
N PHE A 125 12.88 6.48 -7.32
CA PHE A 125 13.54 7.02 -6.13
C PHE A 125 13.84 8.51 -6.25
N SER A 126 14.38 8.92 -7.40
CA SER A 126 14.74 10.33 -7.66
C SER A 126 13.50 11.24 -7.66
N ALA A 127 12.42 10.80 -8.30
CA ALA A 127 11.17 11.55 -8.36
C ALA A 127 10.49 11.64 -6.99
N LEU A 128 10.42 10.52 -6.24
CA LEU A 128 9.86 10.50 -4.89
C LEU A 128 10.62 11.43 -3.93
N GLU A 129 11.96 11.46 -4.01
CA GLU A 129 12.78 12.36 -3.20
C GLU A 129 12.50 13.82 -3.55
N THR A 130 12.52 14.16 -4.84
CA THR A 130 12.31 15.53 -5.32
C THR A 130 10.92 16.05 -4.98
N MET A 131 9.90 15.21 -5.15
CA MET A 131 8.49 15.59 -5.00
C MET A 131 7.99 15.57 -3.56
N ARG A 132 8.76 15.01 -2.61
CA ARG A 132 8.34 14.78 -1.22
C ARG A 132 7.70 15.99 -0.54
N HIS A 133 8.22 17.19 -0.81
CA HIS A 133 7.79 18.43 -0.18
C HIS A 133 6.43 18.96 -0.68
N ILE A 134 5.94 18.49 -1.82
CA ILE A 134 4.65 18.89 -2.41
C ILE A 134 3.58 17.78 -2.43
N MET A 135 3.97 16.54 -2.15
CA MET A 135 3.03 15.44 -1.96
C MET A 135 2.24 15.63 -0.65
N GLY A 136 0.98 15.21 -0.65
CA GLY A 136 0.12 15.21 0.52
C GLY A 136 0.14 13.89 1.28
N ALA A 137 0.15 12.75 0.60
CA ALA A 137 0.30 11.44 1.23
C ALA A 137 1.77 11.17 1.59
N ARG A 138 2.00 10.14 2.41
CA ARG A 138 3.36 9.60 2.63
C ARG A 138 3.64 8.51 1.62
N HIS A 139 4.70 8.68 0.85
CA HIS A 139 5.12 7.71 -0.17
C HIS A 139 6.35 6.96 0.29
N TYR A 140 6.26 5.64 0.35
CA TYR A 140 7.34 4.71 0.64
C TYR A 140 7.51 3.74 -0.53
N VAL A 141 8.67 3.09 -0.58
CA VAL A 141 8.92 2.04 -1.58
C VAL A 141 8.88 0.67 -0.91
N HIS A 142 8.01 -0.17 -1.47
CA HIS A 142 8.03 -1.61 -1.31
C HIS A 142 8.86 -2.19 -2.47
N LEU A 143 10.09 -2.59 -2.19
CA LEU A 143 10.97 -3.22 -3.17
C LEU A 143 10.54 -4.67 -3.38
N ARG A 144 10.18 -5.02 -4.61
CA ARG A 144 9.88 -6.38 -5.04
C ARG A 144 11.11 -6.93 -5.77
N PHE A 145 11.84 -7.85 -5.14
CA PHE A 145 13.07 -8.38 -5.68
C PHE A 145 12.83 -9.77 -6.29
N GLU A 146 13.17 -9.95 -7.57
CA GLU A 146 13.17 -11.29 -8.17
C GLU A 146 14.32 -12.13 -7.63
N THR A 147 14.00 -13.24 -7.00
CA THR A 147 14.96 -14.18 -6.39
C THR A 147 16.09 -14.61 -7.34
N HIS A 148 15.78 -14.79 -8.63
CA HIS A 148 16.76 -15.18 -9.65
C HIS A 148 17.57 -14.01 -10.25
N HIS A 149 17.35 -12.77 -9.80
CA HIS A 149 18.14 -11.61 -10.21
C HIS A 149 19.40 -11.42 -9.34
N VAL A 150 20.20 -12.48 -9.19
CA VAL A 150 21.38 -12.52 -8.31
C VAL A 150 22.35 -11.35 -8.58
N GLY A 151 22.52 -10.95 -9.84
CA GLY A 151 23.37 -9.82 -10.22
C GLY A 151 22.93 -8.46 -9.67
N GLY A 152 21.68 -8.30 -9.24
CA GLY A 152 21.16 -7.07 -8.62
C GLY A 152 21.22 -7.06 -7.10
N LEU A 153 21.80 -8.07 -6.46
CA LEU A 153 21.86 -8.19 -4.99
C LEU A 153 22.54 -6.98 -4.34
N GLU A 154 23.73 -6.60 -4.82
CA GLU A 154 24.49 -5.49 -4.25
C GLU A 154 23.73 -4.15 -4.40
N THR A 155 23.10 -3.93 -5.56
CA THR A 155 22.23 -2.78 -5.82
C THR A 155 21.07 -2.72 -4.82
N ALA A 156 20.35 -3.83 -4.62
CA ALA A 156 19.23 -3.89 -3.67
C ALA A 156 19.68 -3.59 -2.23
N GLN A 157 20.79 -4.18 -1.80
CA GLN A 157 21.35 -3.91 -0.47
C GLN A 157 21.77 -2.44 -0.33
N GLN A 158 22.34 -1.83 -1.37
CA GLN A 158 22.70 -0.41 -1.35
C GLN A 158 21.46 0.48 -1.19
N TRP A 159 20.38 0.22 -1.94
CA TRP A 159 19.13 0.96 -1.80
C TRP A 159 18.49 0.82 -0.41
N ILE A 160 18.59 -0.36 0.20
CA ILE A 160 18.15 -0.59 1.59
C ILE A 160 18.99 0.27 2.56
N ARG A 161 20.33 0.23 2.46
CA ARG A 161 21.23 1.01 3.32
C ARG A 161 21.04 2.52 3.16
N ASP A 162 20.74 2.98 1.95
CA ASP A 162 20.45 4.39 1.65
C ASP A 162 19.05 4.84 2.15
N GLY A 163 18.28 3.92 2.73
CA GLY A 163 16.94 4.22 3.26
C GLY A 163 15.90 4.51 2.19
N ARG A 164 16.16 4.11 0.93
CA ARG A 164 15.25 4.27 -0.21
C ARG A 164 14.10 3.26 -0.19
N VAL A 165 14.29 2.15 0.52
CA VAL A 165 13.32 1.05 0.67
C VAL A 165 12.77 1.03 2.10
N ARG A 166 11.48 0.73 2.25
CA ARG A 166 10.81 0.60 3.57
C ARG A 166 10.16 -0.76 3.80
N PHE A 167 9.99 -1.55 2.74
CA PHE A 167 9.45 -2.90 2.82
C PHE A 167 10.04 -3.72 1.66
N LEU A 168 10.36 -4.99 1.89
CA LEU A 168 10.95 -5.88 0.88
C LEU A 168 10.03 -7.08 0.65
N ALA A 169 9.77 -7.45 -0.60
CA ALA A 169 9.21 -8.75 -0.95
C ALA A 169 10.17 -9.54 -1.85
N LEU A 170 10.21 -10.85 -1.63
CA LEU A 170 10.85 -11.80 -2.52
C LEU A 170 9.81 -12.37 -3.50
N ASN A 171 10.10 -12.26 -4.79
CA ASN A 171 9.26 -12.73 -5.89
C ASN A 171 9.98 -13.82 -6.70
N ASP A 172 9.22 -14.74 -7.28
CA ASP A 172 9.77 -15.68 -8.27
C ASP A 172 8.81 -15.90 -9.44
N HIS A 173 8.98 -15.10 -10.50
CA HIS A 173 8.21 -15.27 -11.73
C HIS A 173 8.88 -16.23 -12.73
N LEU A 174 10.10 -16.68 -12.45
CA LEU A 174 10.89 -17.48 -13.39
C LEU A 174 10.20 -18.80 -13.78
N PRO A 175 9.59 -19.59 -12.87
CA PRO A 175 8.90 -20.82 -13.25
C PRO A 175 7.77 -20.60 -14.27
N SER A 176 7.04 -19.49 -14.14
CA SER A 176 5.96 -19.12 -15.08
C SER A 176 6.52 -18.71 -16.44
N MET A 177 7.63 -17.99 -16.48
CA MET A 177 8.29 -17.57 -17.73
C MET A 177 9.00 -18.73 -18.43
N ALA A 178 9.68 -19.60 -17.68
CA ALA A 178 10.34 -20.79 -18.21
C ALA A 178 9.34 -21.73 -18.91
N ARG A 179 8.14 -21.94 -18.35
CA ARG A 179 7.07 -22.73 -19.00
C ARG A 179 6.57 -22.14 -20.33
N ARG A 180 6.89 -20.87 -20.62
CA ARG A 180 6.51 -20.18 -21.86
C ARG A 180 7.63 -20.19 -22.89
N LEU A 181 8.82 -20.70 -22.56
CA LEU A 181 9.87 -20.95 -23.56
C LEU A 181 9.33 -21.90 -24.63
N GLY A 182 9.29 -21.41 -25.88
CA GLY A 182 8.68 -22.11 -27.01
C GLY A 182 7.29 -21.59 -27.44
N ASP A 183 6.66 -20.70 -26.67
CA ASP A 183 5.45 -19.97 -27.07
C ASP A 183 5.79 -18.48 -27.30
N GLU A 184 6.39 -18.19 -28.46
CA GLU A 184 6.85 -16.85 -28.85
C GLU A 184 5.75 -15.79 -28.72
N ARG A 185 4.52 -16.14 -29.10
CA ARG A 185 3.37 -15.23 -29.03
C ARG A 185 3.09 -14.80 -27.59
N LYS A 186 3.17 -15.73 -26.62
CA LYS A 186 2.99 -15.39 -25.20
C LYS A 186 4.16 -14.59 -24.66
N LEU A 187 5.39 -14.92 -25.04
CA LEU A 187 6.59 -14.23 -24.55
C LEU A 187 6.73 -12.82 -25.12
N MET A 188 6.25 -12.56 -26.33
CA MET A 188 6.33 -11.25 -26.96
C MET A 188 5.68 -10.14 -26.12
N GLN A 189 4.60 -10.44 -25.39
CA GLN A 189 3.96 -9.48 -24.49
C GLN A 189 4.88 -9.07 -23.32
N TYR A 190 5.64 -10.03 -22.79
CA TYR A 190 6.59 -9.78 -21.70
C TYR A 190 7.85 -9.08 -22.22
N ALA A 191 8.36 -9.48 -23.38
CA ALA A 191 9.48 -8.80 -24.04
C ALA A 191 9.17 -7.32 -24.30
N ASN A 192 7.96 -7.02 -24.79
CA ASN A 192 7.49 -5.64 -24.98
C ASN A 192 7.41 -4.85 -23.67
N ARG A 193 6.91 -5.45 -22.58
CA ARG A 193 6.87 -4.81 -21.25
C ARG A 193 8.28 -4.62 -20.66
N ALA A 194 9.19 -5.53 -20.98
CA ALA A 194 10.61 -5.47 -20.65
C ALA A 194 11.42 -4.54 -21.57
N GLU A 195 10.75 -3.89 -22.55
CA GLU A 195 11.35 -2.97 -23.51
C GLU A 195 12.54 -3.59 -24.28
N CYS A 196 12.39 -4.85 -24.70
CA CYS A 196 13.45 -5.57 -25.43
C CYS A 196 12.89 -6.52 -26.49
N ASP A 197 13.77 -6.98 -27.38
CA ASP A 197 13.44 -7.99 -28.38
C ASP A 197 13.20 -9.36 -27.74
N LEU A 198 12.42 -10.20 -28.42
CA LEU A 198 12.05 -11.52 -27.93
C LEU A 198 13.28 -12.41 -27.63
N ASP A 199 14.28 -12.40 -28.51
CA ASP A 199 15.50 -13.20 -28.33
C ASP A 199 16.27 -12.77 -27.09
N VAL A 200 16.39 -11.45 -26.87
CA VAL A 200 17.02 -10.88 -25.67
C VAL A 200 16.26 -11.29 -24.42
N PHE A 201 14.92 -11.27 -24.45
CA PHE A 201 14.10 -11.69 -23.33
C PHE A 201 14.27 -13.19 -23.03
N GLN A 202 14.32 -14.03 -24.06
CA GLN A 202 14.60 -15.46 -23.88
C GLN A 202 15.98 -15.72 -23.27
N ASP A 203 17.00 -14.95 -23.69
CA ASP A 203 18.34 -15.05 -23.12
C ASP A 203 18.37 -14.63 -21.65
N ARG A 204 17.60 -13.61 -21.26
CA ARG A 204 17.42 -13.23 -19.83
C ARG A 204 16.80 -14.36 -19.02
N ILE A 205 15.79 -15.05 -19.55
CA ILE A 205 15.19 -16.23 -18.89
C ILE A 205 16.24 -17.33 -18.71
N ARG A 206 16.99 -17.66 -19.76
CA ARG A 206 18.05 -18.69 -19.70
C ARG A 206 19.15 -18.34 -18.70
N ALA A 207 19.57 -17.07 -18.66
CA ALA A 207 20.55 -16.57 -17.71
C ALA A 207 20.04 -16.67 -16.26
N ALA A 208 18.79 -16.26 -16.00
CA ALA A 208 18.16 -16.38 -14.69
C ALA A 208 18.06 -17.85 -14.23
N MET A 209 17.73 -18.78 -15.13
CA MET A 209 17.74 -20.22 -14.85
C MET A 209 19.13 -20.73 -14.48
N SER A 210 20.18 -20.21 -15.10
CA SER A 210 21.56 -20.64 -14.82
C SER A 210 22.09 -20.17 -13.46
N ALA A 211 21.43 -19.19 -12.83
CA ALA A 211 21.81 -18.64 -11.52
C ALA A 211 21.21 -19.41 -10.33
N ALA A 212 20.43 -20.47 -10.57
CA ALA A 212 19.64 -21.17 -9.55
C ALA A 212 20.45 -21.61 -8.31
N ASP A 213 21.67 -22.10 -8.51
CA ASP A 213 22.53 -22.59 -7.42
C ASP A 213 22.95 -21.48 -6.44
N SER A 214 22.96 -20.22 -6.89
CA SER A 214 23.35 -19.05 -6.08
C SER A 214 22.18 -18.36 -5.38
N VAL A 215 20.93 -18.70 -5.74
CA VAL A 215 19.73 -17.98 -5.26
C VAL A 215 19.58 -18.09 -3.74
N ALA A 216 19.79 -19.29 -3.17
CA ALA A 216 19.57 -19.51 -1.75
C ALA A 216 20.52 -18.69 -0.85
N ASP A 217 21.80 -18.58 -1.24
CA ASP A 217 22.78 -17.75 -0.53
C ASP A 217 22.44 -16.26 -0.70
N ALA A 218 22.18 -15.82 -1.94
CA ALA A 218 21.84 -14.43 -2.25
C ALA A 218 20.59 -13.95 -1.47
N MET A 219 19.56 -14.79 -1.35
CA MET A 219 18.35 -14.42 -0.63
C MET A 219 18.59 -14.34 0.88
N ARG A 220 19.41 -15.23 1.45
CA ARG A 220 19.83 -15.12 2.86
C ARG A 220 20.57 -13.81 3.14
N GLU A 221 21.46 -13.40 2.24
CA GLU A 221 22.18 -12.13 2.37
C GLU A 221 21.25 -10.92 2.24
N LEU A 222 20.31 -10.95 1.30
CA LEU A 222 19.36 -9.85 1.11
C LEU A 222 18.40 -9.71 2.30
N THR A 223 17.84 -10.81 2.80
CA THR A 223 16.93 -10.76 3.96
C THR A 223 17.65 -10.32 5.22
N ALA A 224 18.88 -10.77 5.46
CA ALA A 224 19.70 -10.30 6.56
C ALA A 224 19.95 -8.78 6.49
N CYS A 225 20.35 -8.27 5.31
CA CYS A 225 20.55 -6.83 5.09
C CYS A 225 19.27 -6.01 5.37
N ALA A 226 18.12 -6.50 4.91
CA ALA A 226 16.83 -5.85 5.18
C ALA A 226 16.51 -5.81 6.68
N GLN A 227 16.73 -6.92 7.40
CA GLN A 227 16.46 -7.02 8.83
C GLN A 227 17.42 -6.16 9.67
N GLU A 228 18.70 -6.10 9.31
CA GLU A 228 19.69 -5.21 9.94
C GLU A 228 19.30 -3.73 9.78
N ALA A 229 18.70 -3.36 8.64
CA ALA A 229 18.12 -2.04 8.40
C ALA A 229 16.75 -1.83 9.10
N GLY A 230 16.26 -2.83 9.85
CA GLY A 230 14.98 -2.78 10.57
C GLY A 230 13.75 -2.95 9.68
N LEU A 231 13.91 -3.38 8.44
CA LEU A 231 12.81 -3.60 7.50
C LEU A 231 12.11 -4.93 7.75
N LYS A 232 10.85 -4.98 7.35
CA LYS A 232 10.07 -6.22 7.26
C LYS A 232 10.18 -6.81 5.87
N VAL A 233 10.13 -8.13 5.80
CA VAL A 233 10.30 -8.90 4.57
C VAL A 233 9.06 -9.77 4.35
N ALA A 234 8.57 -9.77 3.11
CA ALA A 234 7.50 -10.61 2.62
C ALA A 234 8.03 -11.64 1.62
N SER A 235 7.24 -12.68 1.37
CA SER A 235 7.29 -13.41 0.10
C SER A 235 5.98 -13.23 -0.65
N HIS A 236 6.04 -13.37 -1.97
CA HIS A 236 4.92 -13.09 -2.85
C HIS A 236 4.51 -14.35 -3.64
N ASP A 237 3.20 -14.57 -3.78
CA ASP A 237 2.59 -15.68 -4.54
C ASP A 237 3.03 -17.09 -4.08
N ASP A 238 3.10 -17.32 -2.75
CA ASP A 238 3.44 -18.64 -2.21
C ASP A 238 2.49 -19.73 -2.78
N PRO A 239 2.99 -20.68 -3.59
CA PRO A 239 2.14 -21.66 -4.27
C PRO A 239 1.64 -22.75 -3.32
N ASP A 240 2.39 -23.03 -2.26
CA ASP A 240 2.14 -24.15 -1.36
C ASP A 240 2.72 -23.93 0.04
N ALA A 241 2.39 -24.83 0.94
CA ALA A 241 2.85 -24.84 2.32
C ALA A 241 4.37 -25.00 2.47
N ALA A 242 5.03 -25.71 1.55
CA ALA A 242 6.49 -25.93 1.63
C ALA A 242 7.23 -24.62 1.35
N THR A 243 6.79 -23.88 0.34
CA THR A 243 7.34 -22.59 -0.06
C THR A 243 7.13 -21.54 1.04
N ARG A 244 5.94 -21.47 1.65
CA ARG A 244 5.69 -20.59 2.81
C ARG A 244 6.65 -20.87 3.97
N ARG A 245 6.85 -22.15 4.33
CA ARG A 245 7.80 -22.52 5.41
C ARG A 245 9.23 -22.12 5.07
N TYR A 246 9.64 -22.31 3.83
CA TYR A 246 10.96 -21.90 3.36
C TYR A 246 11.17 -20.39 3.51
N TYR A 247 10.24 -19.57 3.03
CA TYR A 247 10.36 -18.11 3.17
C TYR A 247 10.27 -17.63 4.61
N HIS A 248 9.43 -18.26 5.44
CA HIS A 248 9.42 -17.96 6.88
C HIS A 248 10.78 -18.21 7.53
N GLN A 249 11.44 -19.33 7.19
CA GLN A 249 12.79 -19.64 7.68
C GLN A 249 13.85 -18.65 7.18
N LEU A 250 13.66 -18.05 6.00
CA LEU A 250 14.50 -16.96 5.49
C LEU A 250 14.25 -15.61 6.19
N GLY A 251 13.22 -15.54 7.06
CA GLY A 251 12.87 -14.34 7.80
C GLY A 251 11.77 -13.48 7.16
N CYS A 252 11.05 -14.02 6.19
CA CYS A 252 9.83 -13.38 5.67
C CYS A 252 8.70 -13.56 6.67
N GLY A 253 8.27 -12.48 7.35
CA GLY A 253 7.17 -12.50 8.32
C GLY A 253 5.81 -12.14 7.74
N VAL A 254 5.73 -11.98 6.42
CA VAL A 254 4.52 -11.62 5.68
C VAL A 254 4.39 -12.55 4.48
N ALA A 255 3.20 -13.11 4.29
CA ALA A 255 2.82 -13.90 3.12
C ALA A 255 1.89 -13.06 2.25
N GLU A 256 2.40 -12.62 1.12
CA GLU A 256 1.70 -11.73 0.20
C GLU A 256 1.05 -12.53 -0.94
N PHE A 257 -0.26 -12.38 -1.08
CA PHE A 257 -1.06 -13.06 -2.10
C PHE A 257 -0.82 -14.59 -2.18
N PRO A 258 -0.84 -15.35 -1.07
CA PRO A 258 -0.65 -16.80 -1.13
C PRO A 258 -1.67 -17.44 -2.08
N LEU A 259 -1.19 -18.32 -2.97
CA LEU A 259 -2.01 -18.87 -4.05
C LEU A 259 -2.95 -19.98 -3.59
N THR A 260 -2.72 -20.53 -2.39
CA THR A 260 -3.53 -21.60 -1.83
C THR A 260 -3.95 -21.30 -0.40
N ARG A 261 -5.12 -21.84 -0.03
CA ARG A 261 -5.60 -21.80 1.36
C ARG A 261 -4.62 -22.48 2.32
N GLU A 262 -3.93 -23.52 1.86
CA GLU A 262 -2.92 -24.24 2.65
C GLU A 262 -1.73 -23.35 2.98
N ALA A 263 -1.18 -22.63 1.99
CA ALA A 263 -0.08 -21.68 2.21
C ALA A 263 -0.48 -20.58 3.20
N ALA A 264 -1.67 -20.00 3.05
CA ALA A 264 -2.20 -19.01 3.98
C ALA A 264 -2.44 -19.57 5.40
N GLY A 265 -2.90 -20.83 5.51
CA GLY A 265 -3.04 -21.53 6.78
C GLY A 265 -1.72 -21.69 7.51
N VAL A 266 -0.68 -22.10 6.77
CA VAL A 266 0.68 -22.21 7.34
C VAL A 266 1.23 -20.85 7.74
N ALA A 267 0.99 -19.80 6.94
CA ALA A 267 1.37 -18.43 7.31
C ALA A 267 0.78 -18.06 8.69
N ARG A 268 -0.52 -18.31 8.85
CA ARG A 268 -1.24 -18.05 10.11
C ARG A 268 -0.67 -18.85 11.27
N ASP A 269 -0.40 -20.13 11.09
CA ASP A 269 0.16 -21.02 12.12
C ASP A 269 1.57 -20.59 12.56
N LEU A 270 2.33 -19.98 11.65
CA LEU A 270 3.67 -19.44 11.91
C LEU A 270 3.64 -18.02 12.52
N GLY A 271 2.47 -17.38 12.58
CA GLY A 271 2.30 -16.00 13.04
C GLY A 271 2.69 -14.94 12.00
N ASP A 272 2.82 -15.33 10.74
CA ASP A 272 3.04 -14.41 9.62
C ASP A 272 1.75 -13.64 9.30
N SER A 273 1.86 -12.39 8.86
CA SER A 273 0.70 -11.63 8.36
C SER A 273 0.33 -12.07 6.96
N VAL A 274 -0.97 -12.21 6.67
CA VAL A 274 -1.45 -12.60 5.33
C VAL A 274 -2.10 -11.44 4.60
N VAL A 275 -1.63 -11.16 3.38
CA VAL A 275 -2.10 -10.05 2.55
C VAL A 275 -2.90 -10.57 1.34
N PHE A 276 -4.04 -9.94 1.07
CA PHE A 276 -4.81 -10.11 -0.15
C PHE A 276 -5.17 -8.77 -0.79
N GLY A 277 -5.48 -8.80 -2.10
CA GLY A 277 -5.92 -7.61 -2.81
C GLY A 277 -7.38 -7.28 -2.49
N ALA A 278 -7.63 -6.07 -2.03
CA ALA A 278 -8.97 -5.52 -1.85
C ALA A 278 -9.86 -5.64 -3.11
N PRO A 279 -9.35 -5.54 -4.37
CA PRO A 279 -10.17 -5.74 -5.56
C PRO A 279 -10.87 -7.11 -5.61
N ASN A 280 -10.29 -8.16 -5.01
CA ASN A 280 -10.89 -9.49 -4.98
C ASN A 280 -12.15 -9.55 -4.09
N VAL A 281 -12.21 -8.72 -3.04
CA VAL A 281 -13.42 -8.55 -2.22
C VAL A 281 -14.48 -7.80 -3.01
N VAL A 282 -14.12 -6.67 -3.63
CA VAL A 282 -15.06 -5.82 -4.37
C VAL A 282 -15.72 -6.55 -5.54
N ARG A 283 -14.94 -7.38 -6.25
CA ARG A 283 -15.41 -8.16 -7.41
C ARG A 283 -16.15 -9.45 -7.04
N GLY A 284 -16.05 -9.91 -5.79
CA GLY A 284 -16.60 -11.19 -5.35
C GLY A 284 -15.83 -12.42 -5.84
N GLY A 285 -14.54 -12.28 -6.18
CA GLY A 285 -13.68 -13.37 -6.65
C GLY A 285 -12.34 -12.89 -7.24
N SER A 286 -11.36 -13.80 -7.33
CA SER A 286 -10.05 -13.55 -7.97
C SER A 286 -10.12 -13.67 -9.49
N HIS A 287 -9.32 -12.88 -10.22
CA HIS A 287 -9.14 -13.04 -11.67
C HIS A 287 -8.18 -14.16 -12.08
N THR A 288 -7.40 -14.70 -11.13
CA THR A 288 -6.35 -15.70 -11.40
C THR A 288 -6.73 -17.10 -10.92
N GLY A 289 -7.92 -17.30 -10.37
CA GLY A 289 -8.33 -18.57 -9.76
C GLY A 289 -7.82 -18.80 -8.33
N ALA A 290 -7.15 -17.79 -7.75
CA ALA A 290 -6.76 -17.77 -6.33
C ALA A 290 -7.99 -17.77 -5.39
N PRO A 291 -7.82 -18.11 -4.09
CA PRO A 291 -8.90 -18.11 -3.12
C PRO A 291 -9.65 -16.77 -3.04
N SER A 292 -10.97 -16.83 -2.80
CA SER A 292 -11.77 -15.63 -2.56
C SER A 292 -11.27 -14.91 -1.29
N ALA A 293 -10.88 -13.64 -1.43
CA ALA A 293 -10.40 -12.84 -0.29
C ALA A 293 -11.45 -12.77 0.84
N THR A 294 -12.74 -12.66 0.50
CA THR A 294 -13.83 -12.68 1.49
C THR A 294 -13.89 -14.00 2.27
N GLU A 295 -13.71 -15.14 1.60
CA GLU A 295 -13.69 -16.44 2.27
C GLU A 295 -12.45 -16.62 3.14
N MET A 296 -11.30 -16.12 2.69
CA MET A 296 -10.07 -16.11 3.49
C MET A 296 -10.24 -15.25 4.75
N ILE A 297 -10.89 -14.10 4.65
CA ILE A 297 -11.24 -13.25 5.80
C ILE A 297 -12.19 -13.99 6.75
N ARG A 298 -13.27 -14.61 6.26
CA ARG A 298 -14.19 -15.41 7.08
C ARG A 298 -13.48 -16.55 7.81
N ALA A 299 -12.46 -17.15 7.17
CA ALA A 299 -11.65 -18.21 7.74
C ALA A 299 -10.55 -17.72 8.70
N GLY A 300 -10.37 -16.41 8.88
CA GLY A 300 -9.27 -15.85 9.68
C GLY A 300 -7.89 -16.03 9.05
N LEU A 301 -7.83 -16.15 7.72
CA LEU A 301 -6.64 -16.40 6.91
C LEU A 301 -6.26 -15.17 6.05
N CYS A 302 -6.65 -13.97 6.49
CA CYS A 302 -6.33 -12.70 5.85
C CYS A 302 -6.29 -11.62 6.94
N ASP A 303 -5.16 -10.94 7.06
CA ASP A 303 -4.95 -9.88 8.05
C ASP A 303 -4.93 -8.49 7.41
N ILE A 304 -4.64 -8.41 6.10
CA ILE A 304 -4.41 -7.14 5.39
C ILE A 304 -5.08 -7.15 4.01
N LEU A 305 -5.67 -6.01 3.65
CA LEU A 305 -6.16 -5.73 2.30
C LEU A 305 -5.41 -4.54 1.69
N THR A 306 -4.85 -4.72 0.50
CA THR A 306 -4.12 -3.69 -0.26
C THR A 306 -4.88 -3.24 -1.51
N SER A 307 -4.56 -2.09 -2.07
CA SER A 307 -5.23 -1.62 -3.29
C SER A 307 -4.88 -2.45 -4.52
N ASP A 308 -3.70 -3.09 -4.51
CA ASP A 308 -3.18 -3.85 -5.63
C ASP A 308 -3.11 -2.92 -6.87
N TYR A 309 -3.91 -3.18 -7.89
CA TYR A 309 -3.96 -2.37 -9.10
C TYR A 309 -5.10 -1.31 -9.09
N TYR A 310 -5.83 -1.11 -7.98
CA TYR A 310 -7.02 -0.25 -7.94
C TYR A 310 -7.23 0.49 -6.59
N TYR A 311 -6.78 1.75 -6.50
CA TYR A 311 -6.85 2.59 -5.30
C TYR A 311 -8.21 2.71 -4.58
N PRO A 312 -9.38 2.73 -5.25
CA PRO A 312 -10.66 2.79 -4.54
C PRO A 312 -11.00 1.50 -3.76
N ALA A 313 -10.30 0.39 -4.04
CA ALA A 313 -10.67 -0.92 -3.55
C ALA A 313 -10.62 -1.09 -2.03
N PRO A 314 -9.61 -0.59 -1.27
CA PRO A 314 -9.54 -0.83 0.18
C PRO A 314 -10.77 -0.30 0.93
N LEU A 315 -11.17 0.95 0.68
CA LEU A 315 -12.36 1.55 1.28
C LEU A 315 -13.63 0.79 0.86
N ALA A 316 -13.79 0.52 -0.44
CA ALA A 316 -14.96 -0.19 -0.95
C ALA A 316 -15.06 -1.63 -0.38
N ALA A 317 -13.93 -2.32 -0.25
CA ALA A 317 -13.86 -3.67 0.30
C ALA A 317 -14.29 -3.70 1.77
N VAL A 318 -13.77 -2.80 2.61
CA VAL A 318 -14.17 -2.73 4.02
C VAL A 318 -15.67 -2.47 4.16
N MET A 319 -16.19 -1.47 3.44
CA MET A 319 -17.62 -1.15 3.52
C MET A 319 -18.49 -2.31 3.02
N ARG A 320 -18.03 -3.05 2.02
CA ARG A 320 -18.70 -4.26 1.54
C ARG A 320 -18.70 -5.38 2.59
N LEU A 321 -17.56 -5.65 3.23
CA LEU A 321 -17.44 -6.66 4.29
C LEU A 321 -18.37 -6.37 5.47
N VAL A 322 -18.50 -5.10 5.84
CA VAL A 322 -19.41 -4.65 6.91
C VAL A 322 -20.87 -4.84 6.50
N ASN A 323 -21.24 -4.38 5.30
CA ASN A 323 -22.62 -4.51 4.79
C ASN A 323 -23.05 -5.97 4.63
N ASP A 324 -22.13 -6.86 4.22
CA ASP A 324 -22.37 -8.29 4.05
C ASP A 324 -22.29 -9.06 5.38
N GLY A 325 -22.09 -8.38 6.52
CA GLY A 325 -22.01 -8.99 7.85
C GLY A 325 -20.82 -9.94 8.02
N VAL A 326 -19.74 -9.73 7.27
CA VAL A 326 -18.51 -10.54 7.35
C VAL A 326 -17.73 -10.18 8.61
N LEU A 327 -17.55 -8.88 8.86
CA LEU A 327 -16.85 -8.34 10.03
C LEU A 327 -17.52 -7.04 10.52
N PRO A 328 -17.47 -6.74 11.83
CA PRO A 328 -17.79 -5.41 12.33
C PRO A 328 -16.82 -4.35 11.78
N LEU A 329 -17.27 -3.10 11.64
CA LEU A 329 -16.48 -2.01 11.05
C LEU A 329 -15.09 -1.86 11.67
N ALA A 330 -14.97 -1.89 13.00
CA ALA A 330 -13.68 -1.73 13.67
C ALA A 330 -12.67 -2.81 13.23
N GLN A 331 -13.08 -4.07 13.20
CA GLN A 331 -12.23 -5.20 12.80
C GLN A 331 -11.94 -5.17 11.29
N ALA A 332 -12.94 -4.83 10.47
CA ALA A 332 -12.74 -4.70 9.03
C ALA A 332 -11.76 -3.56 8.69
N TRP A 333 -11.79 -2.46 9.45
CA TRP A 333 -10.90 -1.31 9.23
C TRP A 333 -9.44 -1.61 9.59
N GLU A 334 -9.19 -2.51 10.55
CA GLU A 334 -7.82 -2.96 10.87
C GLU A 334 -7.11 -3.55 9.64
N LEU A 335 -7.85 -4.20 8.73
CA LEU A 335 -7.32 -4.81 7.50
C LEU A 335 -6.63 -3.79 6.57
N VAL A 336 -7.04 -2.52 6.59
CA VAL A 336 -6.57 -1.48 5.65
C VAL A 336 -5.78 -0.37 6.33
N SER A 337 -5.58 -0.43 7.64
CA SER A 337 -4.95 0.66 8.39
C SER A 337 -3.97 0.14 9.45
N LEU A 338 -4.48 -0.44 10.54
CA LEU A 338 -3.63 -0.88 11.66
C LEU A 338 -2.72 -2.05 11.30
N ASN A 339 -3.27 -3.09 10.67
CA ASN A 339 -2.52 -4.30 10.34
C ASN A 339 -1.45 -4.04 9.27
N PRO A 340 -1.73 -3.35 8.14
CA PRO A 340 -0.66 -3.02 7.18
C PRO A 340 0.43 -2.13 7.79
N ALA A 341 0.09 -1.17 8.66
CA ALA A 341 1.10 -0.39 9.39
C ALA A 341 2.02 -1.31 10.21
N ARG A 342 1.45 -2.21 11.00
CA ARG A 342 2.22 -3.15 11.84
C ARG A 342 3.07 -4.13 11.03
N ALA A 343 2.52 -4.67 9.93
CA ALA A 343 3.25 -5.58 9.06
C ALA A 343 4.43 -4.90 8.34
N ALA A 344 4.35 -3.60 8.09
CA ALA A 344 5.46 -2.78 7.61
C ALA A 344 6.42 -2.32 8.73
N GLY A 345 6.16 -2.65 10.00
CA GLY A 345 6.95 -2.21 11.15
C GLY A 345 6.65 -0.79 11.64
N LEU A 346 5.61 -0.13 11.10
CA LEU A 346 5.16 1.19 11.52
C LEU A 346 4.30 1.08 12.80
N LYS A 347 4.71 1.77 13.86
CA LYS A 347 4.01 1.78 15.17
C LYS A 347 3.32 3.10 15.48
N ASP A 348 3.44 4.06 14.58
CA ASP A 348 3.08 5.47 14.77
C ASP A 348 1.76 5.85 14.08
N ARG A 349 1.07 4.90 13.44
CA ARG A 349 -0.17 5.15 12.67
C ARG A 349 -1.07 3.92 12.63
N GLY A 350 -2.19 4.05 11.93
CA GLY A 350 -3.16 2.97 11.72
C GLY A 350 -4.33 2.96 12.71
N ALA A 351 -4.35 3.90 13.65
CA ALA A 351 -5.43 4.09 14.61
C ALA A 351 -5.56 5.57 15.01
N LEU A 352 -6.76 5.98 15.43
CA LEU A 352 -7.01 7.31 15.99
C LEU A 352 -6.84 7.27 17.52
N ALA A 353 -5.58 7.23 17.96
CA ALA A 353 -5.22 7.11 19.37
C ALA A 353 -4.13 8.10 19.76
N PRO A 354 -4.07 8.52 21.05
CA PRO A 354 -3.02 9.37 21.57
C PRO A 354 -1.59 8.92 21.23
N GLY A 355 -0.74 9.87 20.85
CA GLY A 355 0.67 9.67 20.52
C GLY A 355 0.91 9.16 19.09
N LEU A 356 -0.14 8.77 18.36
CA LEU A 356 -0.03 8.39 16.95
C LEU A 356 -0.11 9.62 16.05
N ILE A 357 0.40 9.49 14.83
CA ILE A 357 0.30 10.49 13.78
C ILE A 357 -1.19 10.77 13.50
N ALA A 358 -1.52 12.05 13.36
CA ALA A 358 -2.85 12.54 13.05
C ALA A 358 -3.21 12.32 11.56
N ASP A 359 -3.25 11.06 11.15
CA ASP A 359 -3.73 10.61 9.85
C ASP A 359 -5.18 10.15 9.96
N ALA A 360 -6.10 10.87 9.32
CA ALA A 360 -7.53 10.58 9.38
C ALA A 360 -8.20 10.85 8.03
N ILE A 361 -9.25 10.11 7.73
CA ILE A 361 -10.12 10.36 6.59
C ILE A 361 -11.55 10.59 7.06
N VAL A 362 -12.30 11.36 6.29
CA VAL A 362 -13.71 11.65 6.53
C VAL A 362 -14.51 11.09 5.38
N VAL A 363 -15.40 10.15 5.67
CA VAL A 363 -16.14 9.36 4.68
C VAL A 363 -17.63 9.67 4.79
N ASP A 364 -18.22 9.95 3.64
CA ASP A 364 -19.67 9.92 3.44
C ASP A 364 -20.07 8.51 2.98
N ASP A 365 -20.80 7.82 3.85
CA ASP A 365 -21.31 6.46 3.65
C ASP A 365 -22.84 6.41 3.53
N GLN A 366 -23.50 7.55 3.25
CA GLN A 366 -24.96 7.62 3.16
C GLN A 366 -25.54 6.85 1.98
N VAL A 367 -24.76 6.67 0.90
CA VAL A 367 -25.16 5.85 -0.25
C VAL A 367 -24.57 4.45 -0.08
N PRO A 368 -25.40 3.42 0.20
CA PRO A 368 -24.90 2.06 0.42
C PRO A 368 -24.08 1.55 -0.78
N GLY A 369 -22.90 1.00 -0.49
CA GLY A 369 -21.99 0.45 -1.50
C GLY A 369 -21.16 1.48 -2.28
N LEU A 370 -21.37 2.79 -2.06
CA LEU A 370 -20.62 3.86 -2.72
C LEU A 370 -20.05 4.85 -1.69
N PRO A 371 -19.16 4.40 -0.77
CA PRO A 371 -18.52 5.30 0.18
C PRO A 371 -17.64 6.32 -0.56
N ARG A 372 -17.63 7.56 -0.08
CA ARG A 372 -16.85 8.66 -0.68
C ARG A 372 -16.00 9.36 0.35
N VAL A 373 -14.71 9.52 0.08
CA VAL A 373 -13.84 10.35 0.91
C VAL A 373 -14.18 11.81 0.65
N CYS A 374 -14.59 12.51 1.71
CA CYS A 374 -14.87 13.94 1.70
C CYS A 374 -13.65 14.77 2.12
N ALA A 375 -12.77 14.20 2.95
CA ALA A 375 -11.52 14.83 3.34
C ALA A 375 -10.45 13.80 3.73
N ALA A 376 -9.19 14.14 3.51
CA ALA A 376 -8.03 13.41 4.02
C ALA A 376 -7.11 14.37 4.78
N ILE A 377 -6.80 13.99 6.02
CA ILE A 377 -5.90 14.68 6.94
C ILE A 377 -4.66 13.82 7.06
N VAL A 378 -3.49 14.41 6.82
CA VAL A 378 -2.20 13.70 6.86
C VAL A 378 -1.27 14.48 7.78
N GLY A 379 -0.85 13.87 8.89
CA GLY A 379 -0.05 14.54 9.92
C GLY A 379 -0.73 15.79 10.50
N GLY A 380 -2.04 15.76 10.70
CA GLY A 380 -2.82 16.87 11.25
C GLY A 380 -3.06 18.03 10.28
N GLU A 381 -2.68 17.89 9.01
CA GLU A 381 -2.92 18.88 7.97
C GLU A 381 -3.99 18.41 6.99
N LEU A 382 -4.91 19.30 6.61
CA LEU A 382 -5.90 19.00 5.58
C LEU A 382 -5.20 18.96 4.20
N ARG A 383 -5.10 17.77 3.61
CA ARG A 383 -4.43 17.54 2.31
C ARG A 383 -5.39 17.31 1.16
N TYR A 384 -6.63 16.90 1.44
CA TYR A 384 -7.69 16.77 0.45
C TYR A 384 -9.04 17.12 1.08
N ALA A 385 -9.91 17.76 0.30
CA ALA A 385 -11.29 18.05 0.67
C ALA A 385 -12.16 18.23 -0.59
N THR A 386 -13.38 17.66 -0.59
CA THR A 386 -14.35 17.82 -1.69
C THR A 386 -15.18 19.11 -1.58
N ARG A 387 -15.10 19.80 -0.44
CA ARG A 387 -15.79 21.07 -0.17
C ARG A 387 -14.95 21.93 0.78
N ALA A 388 -15.27 23.21 0.85
CA ALA A 388 -14.69 24.08 1.87
C ALA A 388 -15.16 23.64 3.26
N PHE A 389 -14.22 23.46 4.18
CA PHE A 389 -14.49 23.18 5.59
C PHE A 389 -13.85 24.30 6.40
N GLY A 390 -14.62 25.02 7.23
CA GLY A 390 -14.07 26.05 8.12
C GLY A 390 -14.57 27.48 7.93
N ASP A 391 -15.39 27.79 6.93
CA ASP A 391 -16.08 29.08 6.88
C ASP A 391 -17.37 29.01 7.69
N SER A 392 -17.33 29.59 8.90
CA SER A 392 -18.48 29.77 9.80
C SER A 392 -19.57 30.72 9.25
N HIS A 393 -19.67 30.85 7.92
CA HIS A 393 -20.60 31.75 7.25
C HIS A 393 -21.15 31.21 5.93
N SER A 394 -21.39 29.89 5.79
CA SER A 394 -22.46 29.43 4.89
C SER A 394 -22.77 27.94 5.00
N GLN A 395 -24.08 27.67 5.05
CA GLN A 395 -24.73 26.39 4.78
C GLN A 395 -24.62 25.31 5.88
N ARG A 396 -25.47 25.50 6.90
CA ARG A 396 -26.15 24.37 7.55
C ARG A 396 -26.75 23.49 6.46
N MET A 397 -26.35 22.23 6.42
CA MET A 397 -26.98 21.23 5.55
C MET A 397 -28.44 21.07 5.96
N ALA A 398 -29.34 21.31 5.01
CA ALA A 398 -30.70 20.80 5.06
C ALA A 398 -30.68 19.33 4.59
N ALA A 399 -31.31 18.49 5.41
CA ALA A 399 -31.72 17.08 5.28
C ALA A 399 -31.19 16.25 4.10
#